data_AF-A0A957XV48-F1
#
_entry.id   AF-A0A957XV48-F1
#
_cell.length_a   1.000
_cell.length_b   1.000
_cell.length_c   1.000
_cell.angle_alpha   90.00
_cell.angle_beta   90.00
_cell.angle_gamma   90.00
#
_symmetry.space_group_name_H-M   'P 1'
#
loop_
_entity.id
_entity.type
_entity.pdbx_description
1 polymer ?
#
loop_
_entity_poly.entity_id
_entity_poly.type
_entity_poly.pdbx_seq_one_letter_code
_entity_poly.pdbx_strand_id
1 'polypeptide(L)'
;RALASRLQEAQAAGTLLLHSDPFWASFRMFYELPEHLAADLAAPDLVVAKGDVNYRRLLGDKHWPHATRLEEVTTYFPTPFVTLRTLKGEIMVGLAPGQAARLRSEDPDWLIDGKRGVLQLVKQTE
;
A
#
# COMPACT_ATOMS: atom_id res chain seq x y z
N ARG A 1 -22.57 -19.36 -4.90
CA ARG A 1 -22.50 -20.49 -3.94
C ARG A 1 -21.13 -21.15 -3.93
N ALA A 2 -20.61 -21.65 -5.07
CA ALA A 2 -19.29 -22.28 -5.15
C ALA A 2 -18.10 -21.45 -4.59
N LEU A 3 -18.04 -20.13 -4.86
CA LEU A 3 -17.00 -19.26 -4.31
C LEU A 3 -17.02 -19.21 -2.77
N ALA A 4 -18.21 -19.14 -2.17
CA ALA A 4 -18.34 -19.07 -0.72
C ALA A 4 -17.82 -20.35 -0.06
N SER A 5 -18.19 -21.52 -0.61
CA SER A 5 -17.70 -22.82 -0.13
C SER A 5 -16.17 -22.90 -0.19
N ARG A 6 -15.56 -22.49 -1.31
CA ARG A 6 -14.10 -22.48 -1.45
C ARG A 6 -13.39 -21.61 -0.41
N LEU A 7 -13.94 -20.44 -0.10
CA LEU A 7 -13.35 -19.55 0.92
C LEU A 7 -13.49 -20.15 2.32
N GLN A 8 -14.63 -20.77 2.62
CA GLN A 8 -14.87 -21.45 3.91
C GLN A 8 -13.95 -22.66 4.09
N GLU A 9 -13.78 -23.47 3.03
CA GLU A 9 -12.85 -24.61 3.01
C GLU A 9 -11.40 -24.14 3.20
N ALA A 10 -10.99 -23.07 2.51
CA ALA A 10 -9.65 -22.52 2.66
C ALA A 10 -9.37 -22.01 4.08
N GLN A 11 -10.36 -21.38 4.73
CA GLN A 11 -10.27 -20.98 6.14
C GLN A 11 -10.20 -22.19 7.07
N ALA A 12 -11.06 -23.19 6.88
CA ALA A 12 -11.05 -24.42 7.68
C ALA A 12 -9.74 -25.20 7.54
N ALA A 13 -9.13 -25.18 6.35
CA ALA A 13 -7.84 -25.81 6.08
C ALA A 13 -6.62 -24.97 6.53
N GLY A 14 -6.82 -23.75 7.04
CA GLY A 14 -5.73 -22.87 7.47
C GLY A 14 -4.90 -22.24 6.32
N THR A 15 -5.35 -22.38 5.07
CA THR A 15 -4.71 -21.78 3.89
C THR A 15 -5.16 -20.33 3.63
N LEU A 16 -6.26 -19.92 4.26
CA LEU A 16 -6.73 -18.54 4.34
C LEU A 16 -6.92 -18.18 5.82
N LEU A 17 -6.03 -17.34 6.35
CA LEU A 17 -6.12 -16.89 7.73
C LEU A 17 -6.66 -15.46 7.78
N LEU A 18 -7.55 -15.20 8.74
CA LEU A 18 -8.06 -13.86 9.02
C LEU A 18 -7.38 -13.33 10.28
N HIS A 19 -6.66 -12.23 10.13
CA HIS A 19 -6.01 -11.53 11.23
C HIS A 19 -6.68 -10.16 11.42
N SER A 20 -6.86 -9.76 12.67
CA SER A 20 -7.36 -8.45 13.03
C SER A 20 -6.51 -7.85 14.15
N ASP A 21 -6.38 -6.53 14.13
CA ASP A 21 -5.65 -5.77 15.14
C ASP A 21 -6.22 -4.34 15.19
N PRO A 22 -6.40 -3.74 16.38
CA PRO A 22 -6.85 -2.35 16.50
C PRO A 22 -6.01 -1.32 15.73
N PHE A 23 -4.72 -1.58 15.51
CA PHE A 23 -3.84 -0.74 14.71
C PHE A 23 -4.39 -0.48 13.30
N TRP A 24 -5.05 -1.46 12.68
CA TRP A 24 -5.60 -1.31 11.33
C TRP A 24 -6.72 -0.28 11.27
N ALA A 25 -7.47 -0.11 12.37
CA ALA A 25 -8.53 0.88 12.52
C ALA A 25 -8.07 2.18 13.23
N SER A 26 -6.78 2.30 13.54
CA SER A 26 -6.21 3.49 14.19
C SER A 26 -5.75 4.56 13.18
N PHE A 27 -5.39 5.73 13.68
CA PHE A 27 -4.81 6.83 12.89
C PHE A 27 -3.30 6.65 12.58
N ARG A 28 -2.65 5.62 13.16
CA ARG A 28 -1.20 5.45 13.10
C ARG A 28 -0.71 5.06 11.71
N MET A 29 0.48 5.52 11.37
CA MET A 29 1.14 5.23 10.10
C MET A 29 1.97 3.94 10.19
N PHE A 30 2.39 3.38 9.05
CA PHE A 30 3.09 2.08 9.06
C PHE A 30 4.51 2.16 9.62
N TYR A 31 5.15 3.33 9.67
CA TYR A 31 6.41 3.50 10.39
C TYR A 31 6.23 3.43 11.93
N GLU A 32 4.99 3.35 12.42
CA GLU A 32 4.63 3.17 13.82
C GLU A 32 4.08 1.75 14.09
N LEU A 33 4.34 0.79 13.20
CA LEU A 33 3.94 -0.60 13.38
C LEU A 33 4.44 -1.12 14.74
N PRO A 34 3.54 -1.62 15.61
CA PRO A 34 3.93 -2.35 16.81
C PRO A 34 4.80 -3.57 16.46
N GLU A 35 5.66 -3.97 17.39
CA GLU A 35 6.60 -5.08 17.19
C GLU A 35 5.93 -6.38 16.75
N HIS A 36 4.77 -6.72 17.34
CA HIS A 36 4.04 -7.95 16.97
C HIS A 36 3.52 -7.91 15.54
N LEU A 37 3.01 -6.76 15.07
CA LEU A 37 2.57 -6.62 13.68
C LEU A 37 3.72 -6.52 12.69
N ALA A 38 4.84 -5.92 13.09
CA ALA A 38 6.04 -5.93 12.29
C ALA A 38 6.55 -7.36 12.08
N ALA A 39 6.53 -8.19 13.14
CA ALA A 39 6.87 -9.61 13.06
C ALA A 39 5.87 -10.41 12.19
N ASP A 40 4.56 -10.17 12.33
CA ASP A 40 3.53 -10.80 11.49
C ASP A 40 3.71 -10.45 10.01
N LEU A 41 4.03 -9.19 9.70
CA LEU A 41 4.27 -8.73 8.34
C LEU A 41 5.64 -9.14 7.80
N ALA A 42 6.59 -9.52 8.65
CA ALA A 42 7.90 -10.06 8.27
C ALA A 42 7.83 -11.52 7.77
N ALA A 43 6.83 -12.28 8.22
CA ALA A 43 6.69 -13.70 7.91
C ALA A 43 6.35 -14.05 6.43
N PRO A 44 5.45 -13.34 5.71
CA PRO A 44 5.12 -13.68 4.33
C PRO A 44 6.23 -13.32 3.32
N ASP A 45 6.24 -13.96 2.15
CA ASP A 45 7.17 -13.60 1.06
C ASP A 45 6.81 -12.27 0.36
N LEU A 46 5.53 -11.87 0.41
CA LEU A 46 5.01 -10.66 -0.22
C LEU A 46 3.79 -10.13 0.52
N VAL A 47 3.77 -8.83 0.78
CA VAL A 47 2.58 -8.12 1.28
C VAL A 47 1.89 -7.37 0.15
N VAL A 48 0.56 -7.46 0.07
CA VAL A 48 -0.25 -6.70 -0.89
C VAL A 48 -1.02 -5.59 -0.16
N ALA A 49 -0.52 -4.35 -0.23
CA ALA A 49 -1.15 -3.18 0.36
C ALA A 49 -2.24 -2.61 -0.57
N LYS A 50 -3.51 -2.82 -0.23
CA LYS A 50 -4.65 -2.43 -1.08
C LYS A 50 -5.18 -1.03 -0.75
N GLY A 51 -5.40 -0.22 -1.78
CA GLY A 51 -6.18 1.02 -1.70
C GLY A 51 -5.40 2.25 -1.24
N ASP A 52 -6.09 3.38 -1.30
CA ASP A 52 -5.50 4.72 -1.07
C ASP A 52 -5.05 4.95 0.38
N VAL A 53 -5.84 4.48 1.36
CA VAL A 53 -5.50 4.63 2.80
C VAL A 53 -4.20 3.91 3.14
N ASN A 54 -4.00 2.67 2.67
CA ASN A 54 -2.75 1.94 2.93
C ASN A 54 -1.54 2.62 2.29
N TYR A 55 -1.71 3.20 1.09
CA TYR A 55 -0.66 3.98 0.44
C TYR A 55 -0.30 5.25 1.21
N ARG A 56 -1.31 5.98 1.71
CA ARG A 56 -1.10 7.14 2.57
C ARG A 56 -0.35 6.76 3.85
N ARG A 57 -0.73 5.64 4.49
CA ARG A 57 -0.05 5.11 5.70
C ARG A 57 1.39 4.67 5.45
N LEU A 58 1.71 4.14 4.26
CA LEU A 58 3.08 3.84 3.84
C LEU A 58 3.95 5.10 3.75
N LEU A 59 3.37 6.21 3.29
CA LEU A 59 4.10 7.45 3.05
C LEU A 59 3.97 8.48 4.18
N GLY A 60 3.28 8.12 5.26
CA GLY A 60 2.99 9.02 6.38
C GLY A 60 2.06 10.18 6.02
N ASP A 61 1.33 10.09 4.91
CA ASP A 61 0.42 11.12 4.40
C ASP A 61 1.06 12.50 4.21
N LYS A 62 2.32 12.54 3.74
CA LYS A 62 3.12 13.77 3.57
C LYS A 62 3.19 14.23 2.12
N HIS A 63 3.49 15.51 1.92
CA HIS A 63 3.78 16.10 0.62
C HIS A 63 5.20 15.74 0.14
N TRP A 64 5.33 14.57 -0.47
CA TRP A 64 6.58 14.16 -1.11
C TRP A 64 6.72 14.76 -2.51
N PRO A 65 7.95 15.11 -2.95
CA PRO A 65 8.20 15.31 -4.37
C PRO A 65 7.74 14.09 -5.17
N HIS A 66 7.03 14.30 -6.29
CA HIS A 66 6.47 13.19 -7.07
C HIS A 66 7.50 12.21 -7.62
N ALA A 67 8.76 12.65 -7.79
CA ALA A 67 9.87 11.82 -8.24
C ALA A 67 10.57 11.05 -7.09
N THR A 68 10.18 11.26 -5.84
CA THR A 68 10.70 10.50 -4.68
C THR A 68 10.53 9.01 -4.94
N ARG A 69 11.53 8.20 -4.62
CA ARG A 69 11.45 6.74 -4.81
C ARG A 69 10.69 6.11 -3.65
N LEU A 70 9.77 5.20 -3.94
CA LEU A 70 8.91 4.60 -2.91
C LEU A 70 9.76 3.80 -1.90
N GLU A 71 10.73 3.05 -2.40
CA GLU A 71 11.68 2.26 -1.61
C GLU A 71 12.52 3.08 -0.62
N GLU A 72 12.80 4.35 -0.93
CA GLU A 72 13.55 5.25 -0.04
C GLU A 72 12.70 5.73 1.15
N VAL A 73 11.38 5.81 0.97
CA VAL A 73 10.45 6.25 2.03
C VAL A 73 10.02 5.09 2.93
N THR A 74 9.97 3.88 2.38
CA THR A 74 9.40 2.70 3.05
C THR A 74 10.46 1.72 3.55
N THR A 75 11.67 2.18 3.85
CA THR A 75 12.78 1.33 4.32
C THR A 75 12.47 0.59 5.63
N TYR A 76 11.52 1.10 6.42
CA TYR A 76 11.06 0.50 7.66
C TYR A 76 10.10 -0.70 7.46
N PHE A 77 9.56 -0.89 6.24
CA PHE A 77 8.55 -1.93 6.01
C PHE A 77 9.24 -3.32 5.95
N PRO A 78 8.76 -4.32 6.69
CA PRO A 78 9.56 -5.49 7.04
C PRO A 78 9.78 -6.51 5.92
N THR A 79 8.98 -6.45 4.85
CA THR A 79 8.94 -7.46 3.78
C THR A 79 8.72 -6.80 2.43
N PRO A 80 9.16 -7.41 1.31
CA PRO A 80 8.74 -6.99 -0.02
C PRO A 80 7.22 -6.77 -0.10
N PHE A 81 6.81 -5.68 -0.74
CA PHE A 81 5.39 -5.37 -0.85
C PHE A 81 5.03 -4.77 -2.21
N VAL A 82 3.80 -5.00 -2.60
CA VAL A 82 3.17 -4.33 -3.73
C VAL A 82 2.01 -3.50 -3.23
N THR A 83 1.97 -2.23 -3.62
CA THR A 83 0.78 -1.40 -3.43
C THR A 83 -0.09 -1.42 -4.67
N LEU A 84 -1.39 -1.66 -4.47
CA LEU A 84 -2.42 -1.61 -5.51
C LEU A 84 -3.40 -0.51 -5.15
N ARG A 85 -3.22 0.65 -5.77
CA ARG A 85 -3.93 1.88 -5.39
C ARG A 85 -4.68 2.46 -6.59
N THR A 86 -5.90 2.92 -6.33
CA THR A 86 -6.57 3.94 -7.14
C THR A 86 -6.35 5.31 -6.48
N LEU A 87 -6.01 6.34 -7.25
CA LEU A 87 -5.65 7.67 -6.75
C LEU A 87 -6.88 8.40 -6.21
N LYS A 88 -6.96 8.57 -4.89
CA LYS A 88 -8.06 9.25 -4.18
C LYS A 88 -7.55 10.19 -3.08
N GLY A 89 -6.32 10.66 -3.22
CA GLY A 89 -5.63 11.48 -2.24
C GLY A 89 -4.42 12.17 -2.85
N GLU A 90 -4.12 13.38 -2.37
CA GLU A 90 -3.12 14.32 -2.92
C GLU A 90 -1.65 13.92 -2.61
N ILE A 91 -1.36 12.63 -2.71
CA ILE A 91 -0.04 12.06 -2.47
C ILE A 91 0.32 11.12 -3.62
N MET A 92 1.55 11.20 -4.14
CA MET A 92 2.05 10.29 -5.16
C MET A 92 3.57 10.39 -5.24
N VAL A 93 4.26 9.25 -5.33
CA VAL A 93 5.73 9.15 -5.45
C VAL A 93 6.09 8.14 -6.53
N GLY A 94 7.32 8.15 -7.03
CA GLY A 94 7.80 7.22 -8.06
C GLY A 94 7.32 7.56 -9.48
N LEU A 95 6.94 8.82 -9.73
CA LEU A 95 6.67 9.30 -11.09
C LEU A 95 7.97 9.73 -11.79
N ALA A 96 8.00 9.59 -13.11
CA ALA A 96 9.10 10.13 -13.90
C ALA A 96 9.12 11.67 -13.82
N PRO A 97 10.30 12.31 -13.94
CA PRO A 97 10.39 13.76 -14.03
C PRO A 97 9.44 14.34 -15.10
N GLY A 98 8.68 15.38 -14.75
CA GLY A 98 7.70 16.03 -15.64
C GLY A 98 6.36 15.31 -15.80
N GLN A 99 6.21 14.05 -15.39
CA GLN A 99 4.97 13.30 -15.55
C GLN A 99 3.80 13.91 -14.76
N ALA A 100 4.05 14.38 -13.54
CA ALA A 100 3.03 15.03 -12.73
C ALA A 100 2.51 16.34 -13.35
N ALA A 101 3.41 17.15 -13.91
CA ALA A 101 3.03 18.40 -14.58
C ALA A 101 2.16 18.14 -15.82
N ARG A 102 2.53 17.12 -16.62
CA ARG A 102 1.71 16.67 -17.76
C ARG A 102 0.32 16.23 -17.31
N LEU A 103 0.23 15.34 -16.31
CA LEU A 103 -1.04 14.87 -15.78
C LEU A 103 -1.90 16.02 -15.25
N ARG A 104 -1.30 16.98 -14.54
CA ARG A 104 -2.00 18.15 -14.00
C ARG A 104 -2.55 19.08 -15.09
N SER A 105 -1.90 19.13 -16.25
CA SER A 105 -2.35 19.90 -17.41
C SER A 105 -3.50 19.22 -18.15
N GLU A 106 -3.51 17.89 -18.19
CA GLU A 106 -4.58 17.07 -18.79
C GLU A 106 -5.83 17.04 -17.90
N ASP A 107 -5.62 16.96 -16.58
CA ASP A 107 -6.68 16.77 -15.60
C ASP A 107 -6.27 17.38 -14.25
N PRO A 108 -6.86 18.51 -13.85
CA PRO A 108 -6.57 19.15 -12.58
C PRO A 108 -6.72 18.29 -11.33
N ASP A 109 -7.65 17.32 -11.37
CA ASP A 109 -8.07 16.52 -10.22
C ASP A 109 -7.47 15.10 -10.25
N TRP A 110 -6.43 14.88 -11.06
CA TRP A 110 -5.89 13.55 -11.37
C TRP A 110 -5.44 12.71 -10.16
N LEU A 111 -5.19 13.34 -9.00
CA LEU A 111 -4.81 12.68 -7.74
C LEU A 111 -6.01 12.19 -6.92
N ILE A 112 -7.20 12.75 -7.14
CA ILE A 112 -8.35 12.61 -6.25
C ILE A 112 -9.61 12.09 -6.94
N ASP A 113 -9.62 12.04 -8.27
CA ASP A 113 -10.80 11.68 -9.06
C ASP A 113 -11.07 10.16 -9.16
N GLY A 114 -10.15 9.32 -8.68
CA GLY A 114 -10.29 7.87 -8.72
C GLY A 114 -10.18 7.24 -10.10
N LYS A 115 -9.80 7.97 -11.15
CA LYS A 115 -9.75 7.44 -12.53
C LYS A 115 -8.44 6.71 -12.84
N ARG A 116 -7.40 6.96 -12.06
CA ARG A 116 -6.05 6.42 -12.27
C ARG A 116 -5.69 5.43 -11.18
N GLY A 117 -4.91 4.41 -11.54
CA GLY A 117 -4.38 3.44 -10.60
C GLY A 117 -2.91 3.17 -10.81
N VAL A 118 -2.24 2.74 -9.75
CA VAL A 118 -0.82 2.40 -9.74
C VAL A 118 -0.60 1.05 -9.10
N LEU A 119 0.41 0.35 -9.64
CA LEU A 119 0.99 -0.85 -9.07
C LEU A 119 2.49 -0.55 -8.90
N GLN A 120 2.96 -0.51 -7.65
CA GLN A 120 4.37 -0.29 -7.35
C GLN A 120 4.86 -1.42 -6.45
N LEU A 121 5.90 -2.12 -6.91
CA LEU A 121 6.58 -3.18 -6.17
C LEU A 121 7.84 -2.59 -5.53
N VAL A 122 7.95 -2.73 -4.21
CA VAL A 122 9.19 -2.51 -3.47
C VAL A 122 9.77 -3.87 -3.12
N LYS A 123 10.97 -4.13 -3.59
CA LYS A 123 11.75 -5.30 -3.20
C LYS A 123 12.66 -4.91 -2.04
N GLN A 124 12.88 -5.80 -1.09
CA GLN A 124 14.02 -5.66 -0.20
C GLN A 124 15.26 -6.09 -0.98
N THR A 125 16.26 -5.21 -0.99
CA THR A 125 17.58 -5.53 -1.52
C THR A 125 18.34 -6.22 -0.39
N GLU A 126 18.94 -7.37 -0.67
CA GLU A 126 19.94 -7.99 0.22
C GLU A 126 21.10 -7.04 0.52
#